data_AF-A6N042-F1
#
_entry.id   AF-A6N042-F1
#
_cell.length_a   1.000
_cell.length_b   1.000
_cell.length_c   1.000
_cell.angle_alpha   90.00
_cell.angle_beta   90.00
_cell.angle_gamma   90.00
#
_symmetry.space_group_name_H-M   'P 1'
#
loop_
_entity.id
_entity.type
_entity.pdbx_description
1 polymer ?
#
loop_
_entity_poly.entity_id
_entity_poly.type
_entity_poly.pdbx_seq_one_letter_code
_entity_poly.pdbx_strand_id
1 'polypeptide(L)' 'KIRVYEAEILSVQTKEKINSGVAVCHIDTSAWSAGHPAFVALGGKPGQNEVCHWIYNGSMTWVIADKS' A
#
# COMPACT_ATOMS: atom_id res chain seq x y z
N LYS A 1 -6.93 3.24 9.05
CA LYS A 1 -5.77 4.19 9.02
C LYS A 1 -5.03 4.00 7.69
N ILE A 2 -4.67 5.08 7.00
CA ILE A 2 -4.01 5.03 5.67
C ILE A 2 -2.73 5.87 5.73
N ARG A 3 -1.67 5.39 5.07
CA ARG A 3 -0.40 6.10 4.90
C ARG A 3 0.02 6.09 3.44
N VAL A 4 0.72 7.13 3.02
CA VAL A 4 1.28 7.26 1.66
C VAL A 4 2.79 7.38 1.77
N TYR A 5 3.50 6.67 0.90
CA TYR A 5 4.95 6.60 0.87
C TYR A 5 5.44 6.85 -0.54
N GLU A 6 6.46 7.69 -0.68
CA GLU A 6 7.31 7.66 -1.87
C GLU A 6 8.35 6.56 -1.67
N ALA A 7 8.52 5.70 -2.68
CA ALA A 7 9.42 4.56 -2.62
C ALA A 7 10.22 4.40 -3.91
N GLU A 8 11.46 3.96 -3.77
CA GLU A 8 12.28 3.56 -4.91
C GLU A 8 11.94 2.14 -5.33
N ILE A 9 11.79 1.93 -6.63
CA ILE A 9 11.58 0.61 -7.22
C ILE A 9 12.93 0.17 -7.79
N LEU A 10 13.43 -0.96 -7.28
CA LEU A 10 14.74 -1.49 -7.64
C LEU A 10 14.61 -2.72 -8.53
N SER A 11 15.57 -2.88 -9.45
CA SER A 11 15.77 -4.13 -10.20
C SER A 11 16.02 -5.29 -9.24
N VAL A 12 15.36 -6.43 -9.45
CA VAL A 12 15.55 -7.60 -8.59
C VAL A 12 16.97 -8.12 -8.69
N GLN A 13 17.55 -8.14 -9.90
CA GLN A 13 18.89 -8.66 -10.17
C GLN A 13 20.00 -7.68 -9.77
N THR A 14 19.92 -6.43 -10.25
CA THR A 14 21.03 -5.47 -10.10
C THR A 14 20.93 -4.61 -8.85
N LYS A 15 19.75 -4.55 -8.22
CA LYS A 15 19.41 -3.61 -7.13
C LYS A 15 19.49 -2.13 -7.51
N GLU A 16 19.76 -1.82 -8.77
CA GLU A 16 19.74 -0.46 -9.26
C GLU A 16 18.31 0.07 -9.29
N LYS A 17 18.19 1.38 -9.06
CA LYS A 17 16.91 2.07 -9.15
C LYS A 17 16.42 2.06 -10.59
N ILE A 18 15.24 1.48 -10.80
CA ILE A 18 14.56 1.45 -12.10
C ILE A 18 13.39 2.43 -12.16
N ASN A 19 12.85 2.86 -11.01
CA ASN A 19 11.81 3.88 -10.96
C ASN A 19 11.65 4.50 -9.55
N SER A 20 10.86 5.56 -9.46
CA SER A 20 10.22 6.01 -8.22
C SER A 20 8.72 5.79 -8.31
N GLY A 21 8.08 5.40 -7.22
CA GLY A 21 6.64 5.18 -7.16
C GLY A 21 6.04 5.71 -5.87
N VAL A 22 4.72 5.89 -5.89
CA VAL A 22 3.95 6.22 -4.69
C VAL A 22 3.15 4.97 -4.30
N ALA A 23 3.32 4.52 -3.06
CA ALA A 23 2.56 3.44 -2.48
C ALA A 23 1.58 3.99 -1.43
N VAL A 24 0.38 3.43 -1.41
CA VAL A 24 -0.58 3.64 -0.33
C VAL A 24 -0.68 2.36 0.48
N CYS A 25 -0.63 2.50 1.80
CA CYS A 25 -0.76 1.40 2.75
C CYS A 25 -1.98 1.62 3.65
N HIS A 26 -2.86 0.63 3.66
CA HIS A 26 -3.99 0.52 4.57
C HIS A 26 -3.52 -0.20 5.82
N ILE A 27 -3.16 0.59 6.83
CA ILE A 27 -2.56 0.15 8.11
C ILE A 27 -3.61 -0.53 9.01
N ASP A 28 -4.87 -0.15 8.83
CA ASP A 28 -5.97 -0.78 9.57
C ASP A 28 -7.06 -1.17 8.57
N THR A 29 -7.20 -2.48 8.42
CA THR A 29 -8.14 -3.16 7.53
C THR A 29 -9.31 -3.79 8.30
N SER A 30 -9.49 -3.49 9.59
CA SER A 30 -10.53 -4.09 10.45
C SER A 30 -11.95 -3.89 9.92
N ALA A 31 -12.18 -2.76 9.25
CA ALA A 31 -13.48 -2.43 8.66
C ALA A 31 -13.71 -3.08 7.27
N TRP A 32 -12.73 -3.80 6.72
CA TRP A 32 -12.87 -4.39 5.39
C TRP A 32 -13.73 -5.65 5.44
N SER A 33 -14.40 -5.96 4.33
CA SER A 33 -15.13 -7.23 4.21
C SER A 33 -14.14 -8.40 4.23
N ALA A 34 -14.52 -9.50 4.89
CA ALA A 34 -13.73 -10.74 4.83
C ALA A 34 -13.56 -11.26 3.39
N GLY A 35 -14.46 -10.92 2.47
CA GLY A 35 -14.36 -11.25 1.04
C GLY A 35 -13.56 -10.24 0.20
N HIS A 36 -12.87 -9.28 0.82
CA HIS A 36 -12.10 -8.29 0.07
C HIS A 36 -11.00 -8.96 -0.78
N PRO A 37 -10.80 -8.60 -2.07
CA PRO A 37 -9.85 -9.28 -2.96
C PRO A 37 -8.42 -9.34 -2.42
N ALA A 38 -8.01 -8.36 -1.62
CA ALA A 38 -6.70 -8.37 -0.97
C ALA A 38 -6.50 -9.59 -0.05
N PHE A 39 -7.54 -9.99 0.71
CA PHE A 39 -7.44 -11.17 1.60
C PHE A 39 -7.48 -12.48 0.82
N VAL A 40 -8.07 -12.48 -0.37
CA VAL A 40 -8.01 -13.63 -1.28
C VAL A 40 -6.59 -13.79 -1.86
N ALA A 41 -5.98 -12.69 -2.28
CA ALA A 41 -4.66 -12.72 -2.93
C ALA A 41 -3.50 -12.91 -1.94
N LEU A 42 -3.56 -12.26 -0.78
CA LEU A 42 -2.47 -12.23 0.21
C LEU A 42 -2.73 -13.12 1.43
N GLY A 43 -3.95 -13.63 1.59
CA GLY A 43 -4.41 -14.30 2.81
C GLY A 43 -4.76 -13.33 3.93
N GLY A 44 -5.16 -13.90 5.07
CA GLY A 44 -5.54 -13.17 6.28
C GLY A 44 -7.01 -12.76 6.35
N LYS A 45 -7.31 -11.90 7.32
CA LYS A 45 -8.67 -11.45 7.66
C LYS A 45 -8.66 -9.95 8.02
N PRO A 46 -9.84 -9.30 8.06
CA PRO A 46 -9.94 -7.91 8.50
C PRO A 46 -9.19 -7.65 9.81
N GLY A 47 -8.30 -6.65 9.79
CA GLY A 47 -7.56 -6.20 10.97
C GLY A 47 -6.31 -7.03 11.31
N GLN A 48 -6.00 -8.10 10.57
CA GLN A 48 -4.80 -8.91 10.82
C GLN A 48 -3.58 -8.41 10.05
N ASN A 49 -3.79 -7.92 8.83
CA ASN A 49 -2.71 -7.55 7.92
C ASN A 49 -2.88 -6.10 7.46
N GLU A 50 -1.76 -5.40 7.36
CA GLU A 50 -1.65 -4.17 6.58
C GLU A 50 -1.62 -4.53 5.09
N VAL A 51 -2.25 -3.72 4.25
CA VAL A 51 -2.28 -3.95 2.80
C VAL A 51 -1.73 -2.73 2.08
N CYS A 52 -0.64 -2.91 1.32
CA CYS A 52 -0.03 -1.86 0.51
C CYS A 52 -0.20 -2.14 -0.98
N HIS A 53 -0.38 -1.08 -1.76
CA HIS A 53 -0.37 -1.16 -3.22
C HIS A 53 0.17 0.12 -3.85
N TRP A 54 0.69 0.01 -5.08
CA TRP A 54 1.06 1.16 -5.90
C TRP A 54 -0.18 1.94 -6.33
N ILE A 55 -0.02 3.25 -6.46
CA ILE A 55 -1.03 4.12 -7.04
C ILE A 55 -0.60 4.56 -8.44
N TYR A 56 -1.55 4.58 -9.37
CA TYR A 56 -1.29 4.95 -10.76
C TYR A 56 -1.24 6.46 -10.94
N ASN A 57 -0.51 6.92 -11.97
CA ASN A 57 -0.47 8.32 -12.37
C ASN A 57 -1.89 8.88 -12.59
N GLY A 58 -2.15 10.09 -12.09
CA GLY A 58 -3.46 10.75 -12.18
C GLY A 58 -4.45 10.38 -11.07
N SER A 59 -4.10 9.46 -10.17
CA SER A 59 -4.92 9.14 -9.00
C SER A 59 -4.74 10.17 -7.88
N MET A 60 -5.76 10.34 -7.05
CA MET A 60 -5.72 11.21 -5.86
C MET A 60 -6.05 10.40 -4.61
N THR A 61 -5.33 10.62 -3.52
CA THR A 61 -5.61 10.03 -2.20
C THR A 61 -5.52 11.10 -1.13
N TRP A 62 -6.47 11.08 -0.19
CA TRP A 62 -6.50 11.98 0.95
C TRP A 62 -6.04 11.24 2.20
N VAL A 63 -5.00 11.75 2.84
CA VAL A 63 -4.52 11.23 4.13
C VAL A 63 -4.33 12.39 5.09
N ILE A 64 -4.50 12.10 6.38
CA ILE A 64 -4.09 13.03 7.42
C ILE A 64 -2.56 13.02 7.42
N ALA A 65 -1.94 14.19 7.28
CA ALA A 65 -0.49 14.33 7.38
C ALA A 65 -0.03 13.76 8.73
N ASP A 66 0.98 12.87 8.71
CA ASP A 66 1.60 12.41 9.95
C ASP A 66 2.19 13.66 10.62
N LYS A 67 1.69 14.00 11.81
CA LYS A 67 2.28 15.07 12.61
C LYS A 67 3.56 14.47 13.18
N SER A 68 4.69 14.82 12.58
CA SER A 68 6.03 14.53 13.09
C SER A 68 6.16 14.95 14.55
#